data_AF-A0A8T4WU53-F1
#
_entry.id   AF-A0A8T4WU53-F1
#
_cell.length_a   1.000
_cell.length_b   1.000
_cell.length_c   1.000
_cell.angle_alpha   90.00
_cell.angle_beta   90.00
_cell.angle_gamma   90.00
#
_symmetry.space_group_name_H-M   'P 1'
#
loop_
_entity.id
_entity.type
_entity.pdbx_description
1 polymer ?
#
loop_
_entity_poly.entity_id
_entity_poly.type
_entity_poly.pdbx_seq_one_letter_code
_entity_poly.pdbx_strand_id
1 'polypeptide(L)'
;MAASTASVQPTRGELLKLKKRINLAKRGHELLKEKQDALITEFFDILDKLEEVKEETQKELNEAFKSLIETKVIMGSLELEKATEETISETELEIDTRNIMGVKVPVIESEEILP
;
A
#
# COMPACT_ATOMS: atom_id res chain seq x y z
N MET A 1 33.42 21.67 5.13
CA MET A 1 34.48 20.78 5.66
C MET A 1 34.73 19.71 4.63
N ALA A 2 35.98 19.65 4.14
CA ALA A 2 36.39 18.91 2.97
C ALA A 2 36.15 17.41 3.14
N ALA A 3 35.38 16.82 2.23
CA ALA A 3 35.26 15.38 2.14
C ALA A 3 36.65 14.79 1.92
N SER A 4 37.03 13.91 2.84
CA SER A 4 38.28 13.17 2.89
C SER A 4 38.68 12.69 1.49
N THR A 5 39.68 13.34 0.90
CA THR A 5 40.45 12.74 -0.18
C THR A 5 41.04 11.46 0.41
N ALA A 6 40.40 10.31 0.14
CA ALA A 6 41.03 9.04 0.39
C ALA A 6 42.46 9.12 -0.18
N SER A 7 43.44 8.59 0.54
CA SER A 7 44.82 8.53 0.10
C SER A 7 44.90 7.65 -1.16
N VAL A 8 44.55 8.21 -2.31
CA VAL A 8 44.58 7.54 -3.60
C VAL A 8 45.91 7.91 -4.23
N GLN A 9 46.75 6.91 -4.52
CA GLN A 9 48.01 7.19 -5.22
C GLN A 9 47.71 7.89 -6.55
N PRO A 10 48.46 8.96 -6.91
CA PRO A 10 48.26 9.74 -8.13
C PRO A 10 48.78 8.96 -9.35
N THR A 11 48.13 7.83 -9.65
CA THR A 11 48.45 6.96 -10.79
C THR A 11 47.35 7.05 -11.84
N ARG A 12 47.71 6.87 -13.11
CA ARG A 12 46.75 6.85 -14.23
C ARG A 12 45.69 5.76 -14.07
N GLY A 13 46.06 4.61 -13.48
CA GLY A 13 45.16 3.50 -13.20
C GLY A 13 44.05 3.87 -12.22
N GLU A 14 44.41 4.54 -11.11
CA GLU A 14 43.45 5.01 -10.13
C GLU A 14 42.54 6.12 -10.69
N LEU A 15 43.08 7.05 -11.49
CA LEU A 15 42.27 8.05 -12.18
C LEU A 15 41.19 7.41 -13.08
N LEU A 16 41.54 6.37 -13.84
CA LEU A 16 40.60 5.66 -14.70
C LEU A 16 39.52 4.92 -13.89
N LYS A 17 39.88 4.31 -12.76
CA LYS A 17 38.92 3.67 -11.84
C LYS A 17 37.96 4.69 -11.24
N LEU A 18 38.45 5.83 -10.76
CA LEU A 18 37.60 6.89 -10.21
C LEU A 18 36.66 7.46 -11.27
N LYS A 19 37.13 7.72 -12.50
CA LYS A 19 36.26 8.18 -13.60
C LYS A 19 35.14 7.18 -13.91
N LYS A 20 35.45 5.87 -13.93
CA LYS A 20 34.43 4.82 -14.11
C LYS A 20 33.43 4.80 -12.95
N ARG A 21 33.89 4.93 -11.70
CA ARG A 21 33.02 4.98 -10.51
C ARG A 21 32.09 6.20 -10.55
N ILE A 22 32.60 7.38 -10.93
CA ILE A 22 31.78 8.60 -11.07
C ILE A 22 30.71 8.40 -12.14
N ASN A 23 31.07 7.87 -13.31
CA ASN A 23 30.11 7.63 -14.38
C ASN A 23 29.04 6.60 -13.99
N LEU A 24 29.43 5.53 -13.28
CA LEU A 24 28.50 4.54 -12.76
C LEU A 24 27.56 5.16 -11.71
N ALA A 25 28.09 5.97 -10.79
CA ALA A 25 27.31 6.63 -9.76
C ALA A 25 26.30 7.63 -10.35
N LYS A 26 26.68 8.39 -11.39
CA LYS A 26 25.76 9.30 -12.09
C LYS A 26 24.60 8.55 -12.74
N ARG A 27 24.90 7.49 -13.49
CA ARG A 27 23.86 6.63 -14.11
C ARG A 27 22.97 5.94 -13.06
N GLY A 28 23.57 5.44 -11.98
CA GLY A 28 22.81 4.83 -10.89
C GLY A 28 21.88 5.83 -10.21
N HIS A 29 22.31 7.08 -10.04
CA HIS A 29 21.46 8.14 -9.49
C HIS A 29 20.28 8.48 -10.42
N GLU A 30 20.54 8.62 -11.74
CA GLU A 30 19.48 8.85 -12.73
C GLU A 30 18.44 7.72 -12.72
N LEU A 31 18.87 6.45 -12.72
CA LEU A 31 17.98 5.30 -12.66
C LEU A 31 17.15 5.24 -11.37
N LEU A 32 17.76 5.58 -10.22
CA LEU A 32 17.03 5.63 -8.95
C LEU A 32 16.00 6.76 -8.92
N LYS A 33 16.30 7.88 -9.58
CA LYS A 33 15.36 8.99 -9.71
C LYS A 33 14.17 8.60 -10.57
N GLU A 34 14.40 7.97 -11.73
CA GLU A 34 13.31 7.45 -12.58
C GLU A 34 12.45 6.42 -11.84
N LYS A 35 13.07 5.51 -11.08
CA LYS A 35 12.35 4.55 -10.24
C LYS A 35 11.50 5.25 -9.17
N GLN A 36 12.05 6.29 -8.54
CA GLN A 36 11.33 7.08 -7.54
C GLN A 36 10.12 7.77 -8.16
N ASP A 37 10.28 8.42 -9.31
CA ASP A 37 9.21 9.15 -9.99
C ASP A 37 8.06 8.20 -10.35
N ALA A 38 8.35 7.01 -10.88
CA ALA A 38 7.33 6.02 -11.20
C ALA A 38 6.59 5.47 -9.98
N LEU A 39 7.31 5.21 -8.87
CA LEU A 39 6.69 4.79 -7.60
C LEU A 39 5.79 5.88 -7.01
N ILE A 40 6.16 7.15 -7.15
CA ILE A 40 5.35 8.28 -6.68
C ILE A 40 4.05 8.38 -7.47
N THR A 41 4.11 8.21 -8.79
CA THR A 41 2.89 8.21 -9.63
C THR A 41 1.93 7.11 -9.22
N GLU A 42 2.39 5.85 -9.12
CA GLU A 42 1.52 4.75 -8.68
C GLU A 42 0.97 4.96 -7.27
N PHE A 43 1.77 5.55 -6.36
CA PHE A 43 1.32 5.85 -5.01
C PHE A 43 0.16 6.85 -4.99
N PHE A 44 0.22 7.91 -5.81
CA PHE A 44 -0.88 8.87 -5.91
C PHE A 44 -2.10 8.25 -6.58
N ASP A 45 -1.94 7.41 -7.60
CA ASP A 45 -3.05 6.68 -8.22
C ASP A 45 -3.79 5.79 -7.21
N ILE A 46 -3.07 5.19 -6.26
CA ILE A 46 -3.66 4.40 -5.16
C ILE A 46 -4.35 5.31 -4.14
N LEU A 47 -3.76 6.46 -3.81
CA LEU A 47 -4.35 7.43 -2.88
C LEU A 47 -5.68 7.98 -3.40
N ASP A 48 -5.78 8.31 -4.69
CA ASP A 48 -7.01 8.83 -5.28
C ASP A 48 -8.13 7.78 -5.18
N LYS A 49 -7.83 6.51 -5.48
CA LYS A 49 -8.78 5.39 -5.30
C LYS A 49 -9.17 5.18 -3.84
N LEU A 50 -8.23 5.36 -2.91
CA LEU A 50 -8.49 5.23 -1.48
C LEU A 50 -9.51 6.28 -1.01
N GLU A 51 -9.39 7.53 -1.48
CA GLU A 51 -10.35 8.58 -1.12
C GLU A 51 -11.76 8.28 -1.63
N GLU A 52 -11.88 7.82 -2.87
CA GLU A 52 -13.16 7.42 -3.48
C GLU A 52 -13.83 6.26 -2.71
N VAL A 53 -13.10 5.15 -2.53
CA VAL A 53 -13.60 3.96 -1.83
C VAL A 53 -13.96 4.29 -0.38
N LYS A 54 -13.18 5.14 0.29
CA LYS A 54 -13.46 5.56 1.66
C LYS A 54 -14.76 6.35 1.75
N GLU A 55 -15.03 7.24 0.81
CA GLU A 55 -16.26 8.03 0.80
C GLU A 55 -17.49 7.13 0.54
N GLU A 56 -17.38 6.20 -0.41
CA GLU A 56 -18.41 5.21 -0.72
C GLU A 56 -18.70 4.30 0.48
N THR A 57 -17.66 3.67 1.04
CA THR A 57 -17.77 2.81 2.23
C THR A 57 -18.41 3.56 3.39
N GLN A 58 -18.05 4.83 3.60
CA GLN A 58 -18.63 5.63 4.68
C GLN A 58 -20.12 5.90 4.47
N LYS A 59 -20.58 6.08 3.23
CA LYS A 59 -22.00 6.24 2.91
C LYS A 59 -22.77 4.96 3.18
N GLU A 60 -22.29 3.82 2.69
CA GLU A 60 -22.92 2.51 2.91
C GLU A 60 -22.99 2.15 4.40
N LEU A 61 -21.89 2.35 5.13
CA LEU A 61 -21.83 2.09 6.56
C LEU A 61 -22.85 2.95 7.34
N ASN A 62 -22.99 4.22 6.96
CA ASN A 62 -23.96 5.12 7.58
C ASN A 62 -25.40 4.68 7.30
N GLU A 63 -25.69 4.16 6.10
CA GLU A 63 -27.00 3.61 5.77
C GLU A 63 -27.28 2.33 6.55
N ALA A 64 -26.33 1.38 6.56
CA ALA A 64 -26.42 0.15 7.34
C ALA A 64 -26.65 0.41 8.83
N PHE A 65 -25.95 1.39 9.43
CA PHE A 65 -26.17 1.76 10.83
C PHE A 65 -27.55 2.38 11.08
N LYS A 66 -28.09 3.16 10.14
CA LYS A 66 -29.46 3.68 10.28
C LYS A 66 -30.46 2.53 10.29
N SER A 67 -30.36 1.60 9.35
CA SER A 67 -31.22 0.41 9.30
C SER A 67 -31.08 -0.42 10.58
N LEU A 68 -29.87 -0.60 11.10
CA LEU A 68 -29.63 -1.31 12.36
C LEU A 68 -30.32 -0.62 13.55
N ILE A 69 -30.27 0.72 13.63
CA ILE A 69 -30.94 1.47 14.70
C ILE A 69 -32.47 1.33 14.58
N GLU A 70 -33.02 1.42 13.37
CA GLU A 70 -34.45 1.23 13.13
C GLU A 70 -34.90 -0.17 13.57
N THR A 71 -34.16 -1.22 13.17
CA THR A 71 -34.43 -2.59 13.60
C THR A 71 -34.34 -2.73 15.11
N LYS A 72 -33.33 -2.11 15.75
CA LYS A 72 -33.18 -2.14 17.22
C LYS A 72 -34.34 -1.46 17.94
N VAL A 73 -34.94 -0.42 17.37
CA VAL A 73 -36.14 0.24 17.91
C VAL A 73 -37.37 -0.67 17.80
N ILE A 74 -37.47 -1.47 16.73
CA ILE A 74 -38.61 -2.35 16.47
C ILE A 74 -38.54 -3.67 17.26
N MET A 75 -37.43 -4.41 17.15
CA MET A 75 -37.22 -5.73 17.79
C MET A 75 -36.73 -5.63 19.24
N GLY A 76 -36.18 -4.49 19.65
CA GLY A 76 -35.46 -4.38 20.92
C GLY A 76 -34.07 -5.05 20.87
N SER A 77 -33.21 -4.73 21.84
CA SER A 77 -31.80 -5.14 21.80
C SER A 77 -31.57 -6.64 21.99
N LEU A 78 -32.39 -7.29 22.83
CA LEU A 78 -32.17 -8.68 23.24
C LEU A 78 -32.51 -9.68 22.12
N GLU A 79 -33.56 -9.40 21.32
CA GLU A 79 -33.95 -10.27 20.21
C GLU A 79 -32.99 -10.12 19.03
N LEU A 80 -32.51 -8.89 18.78
CA LEU A 80 -31.53 -8.61 17.74
C LEU A 80 -30.18 -9.34 17.97
N GLU A 81 -29.68 -9.33 19.21
CA GLU A 81 -28.43 -10.04 19.55
C GLU A 81 -28.55 -11.54 19.30
N LYS A 82 -29.67 -12.15 19.69
CA LYS A 82 -29.93 -13.58 19.43
C LYS A 82 -30.00 -13.91 17.95
N ALA A 83 -30.71 -13.11 17.17
CA ALA A 83 -30.81 -13.31 15.71
C ALA A 83 -29.46 -13.15 15.00
N THR A 84 -28.58 -12.29 15.52
CA THR A 84 -27.23 -12.09 14.97
C THR A 84 -26.32 -13.28 15.30
N GLU A 85 -26.39 -13.82 16.51
CA GLU A 85 -25.62 -15.02 16.89
C GLU A 85 -26.00 -16.27 16.09
N GLU A 86 -27.25 -16.38 15.66
CA GLU A 86 -27.70 -17.47 14.79
C GLU A 86 -27.16 -17.36 13.35
N THR A 87 -26.75 -16.17 12.92
CA THR A 87 -26.19 -15.92 11.59
C THR A 87 -24.67 -16.08 11.62
N ILE A 88 -24.18 -17.27 11.29
CA ILE A 88 -22.74 -17.52 11.13
C ILE A 88 -22.38 -17.28 9.66
N SER A 89 -21.66 -16.19 9.37
CA SER A 89 -20.96 -16.03 8.09
C SER A 89 -19.47 -16.25 8.30
N GLU A 90 -18.92 -17.30 7.71
CA GLU A 90 -17.47 -17.47 7.61
C GLU A 90 -16.98 -16.75 6.36
N THR A 91 -16.13 -15.75 6.53
CA THR A 91 -15.44 -15.08 5.42
C THR A 91 -14.00 -15.56 5.37
N GLU A 92 -13.64 -16.27 4.30
CA GLU A 92 -12.24 -16.60 4.04
C GLU A 92 -11.53 -15.42 3.37
N LEU A 93 -10.36 -15.07 3.91
CA LEU A 93 -9.52 -14.00 3.39
C LEU A 93 -8.28 -14.62 2.77
N GLU A 94 -8.09 -14.40 1.47
CA GLU A 94 -6.87 -14.75 0.76
C GLU A 94 -5.93 -13.55 0.74
N ILE A 95 -4.67 -13.76 1.14
CA ILE A 95 -3.64 -12.73 1.12
C ILE A 95 -2.59 -13.13 0.11
N ASP A 96 -2.52 -12.39 -1.00
CA ASP A 96 -1.46 -12.50 -1.99
C ASP A 96 -0.46 -11.35 -1.86
N THR A 97 0.66 -11.40 -2.59
CA THR A 97 1.69 -10.36 -2.61
C THR A 97 1.99 -9.94 -4.04
N ARG A 98 1.70 -8.68 -4.36
CA ARG A 98 2.09 -8.05 -5.62
C ARG A 98 3.46 -7.37 -5.47
N ASN A 99 4.26 -7.39 -6.53
CA ASN A 99 5.55 -6.69 -6.56
C ASN A 99 5.48 -5.47 -7.47
N ILE A 100 5.69 -4.29 -6.89
CA ILE A 100 5.69 -3.00 -7.55
C ILE A 100 7.11 -2.46 -7.55
N MET A 101 7.79 -2.51 -8.70
CA MET A 101 9.18 -2.03 -8.87
C MET A 101 10.16 -2.51 -7.78
N GLY A 102 10.00 -3.73 -7.27
CA GLY A 102 10.85 -4.32 -6.22
C GLY A 102 10.35 -4.09 -4.79
N VAL A 103 9.19 -3.46 -4.60
CA VAL A 103 8.47 -3.34 -3.34
C VAL A 103 7.38 -4.40 -3.31
N LYS A 104 7.39 -5.25 -2.28
CA LYS A 104 6.34 -6.24 -2.04
C LYS A 104 5.17 -5.58 -1.32
N VAL A 105 3.98 -5.64 -1.91
CA VAL A 105 2.75 -5.06 -1.39
C VAL A 105 1.72 -6.19 -1.24
N PRO A 106 1.13 -6.38 -0.05
CA PRO A 106 0.09 -7.38 0.14
C PRO A 106 -1.19 -6.94 -0.59
N VAL A 107 -1.87 -7.89 -1.20
CA VAL A 107 -3.20 -7.72 -1.79
C VAL A 107 -4.11 -8.67 -1.02
N ILE A 108 -5.21 -8.13 -0.49
CA ILE A 108 -6.19 -8.91 0.27
C ILE A 108 -7.40 -9.07 -0.63
N GLU A 109 -7.77 -10.31 -0.90
CA GLU A 109 -8.98 -10.68 -1.64
C GLU A 109 -9.90 -11.44 -0.66
N SER A 110 -11.18 -11.08 -0.63
CA SER A 110 -12.18 -11.80 0.16
C SER A 110 -13.03 -12.63 -0.79
N GLU A 111 -13.05 -13.95 -0.60
CA GLU A 111 -14.07 -14.79 -1.24
C GLU A 111 -15.34 -14.67 -0.39
N GLU A 112 -16.34 -13.95 -0.89
CA GLU A 112 -17.67 -13.94 -0.28
C GLU A 112 -18.29 -15.33 -0.45
N ILE A 113 -18.23 -16.14 0.61
CA ILE A 113 -19.09 -17.30 0.76
C ILE A 113 -20.44 -16.77 1.25
N LEU A 114 -21.29 -16.35 0.31
CA LEU A 114 -22.70 -16.08 0.58
C LEU A 114 -23.38 -17.38 1.05
N PRO A 115 -24.12 -17.38 2.17
CA PRO A 115 -25.22 -18.32 2.37
C PRO A 115 -26.43 -18.00 1.47
#